data_AF-A0ABD6YMF2-F1
#
_entry.id   AF-A0ABD6YMF2-F1
#
_cell.length_a   1.000
_cell.length_b   1.000
_cell.length_c   1.000
_cell.angle_alpha   90.00
_cell.angle_beta   90.00
_cell.angle_gamma   90.00
#
_symmetry.space_group_name_H-M   'P 1'
#
loop_
_entity.id
_entity.type
_entity.pdbx_description
1 polymer ?
#
loop_
_entity_poly.entity_id
_entity_poly.type
_entity_poly.pdbx_seq_one_letter_code
_entity_poly.pdbx_strand_id
1 'polypeptide(L)'
;MTIQEAHSNLLEKGIKTLPTQKNKAPLPKLKWQEEVPSFMFDLAEGIGIKCGKSSGGIECLDFDNHLDNAKEIFEDFINIDGVGEMMMQDKFYIEYTRSGGYHLVFRSEYYEGNQKLALQPNENEKTDRYPDGKPECVIETRGEGGYFCCEPTEGYAWAKSPYTYDIPLLSKEERDLLFRAARSFNTFFKEEVEVFSNTNISSEKAGDVYNDDLNSIEEAKQILRTNGWTINGKYCTRPGKKLSDGFSATFGKVAHNVFYIFSTNAHPFEDGKAYKPFQIKALLDHNGDFKSCAKELAQRYGLERKTDTLIVQYKDQVAFTNVEEGNIEKKTSLLDKLSSLKIDTSKELVKPPVALSIIESSGTQTKEVVIQTRGDFSVLTGQQKARKTYFISTLVGAMASSGNVFLDKLKGYLPFNKQGAAVFDTEQGNWYAQKTAIRIKNAISSAAIFDYFFLRDSDPYERRELIEAYLEENHSKIGFIAIDGIVDLVYDFNNQEECSKCVQWIMKISSKYDVHITVIIHQNKSDGKARGHLGTMLAQKAETVIEINKHGERGNTSSIISARDTRGKGFEDFLITIDGNGNPFFEDEYKPKKTKQPIF
;
A
#
# COMPACT_ATOMS: atom_id res chain seq x y z
N MET A 1 -7.91 -45.08 -4.72
CA MET A 1 -8.92 -44.20 -5.35
C MET A 1 -8.25 -43.52 -6.53
N THR A 2 -8.88 -43.50 -7.70
CA THR A 2 -8.39 -42.73 -8.84
C THR A 2 -8.66 -41.23 -8.64
N ILE A 3 -7.98 -40.36 -9.39
CA ILE A 3 -8.25 -38.90 -9.33
C ILE A 3 -9.70 -38.58 -9.72
N GLN A 4 -10.24 -39.30 -10.71
CA GLN A 4 -11.63 -39.18 -11.13
C GLN A 4 -12.61 -39.59 -10.03
N GLU A 5 -12.36 -40.71 -9.35
CA GLU A 5 -13.18 -41.15 -8.20
C GLU A 5 -13.14 -40.14 -7.06
N ALA A 6 -11.96 -39.58 -6.76
CA ALA A 6 -11.80 -38.55 -5.74
C ALA A 6 -12.56 -37.27 -6.08
N HIS A 7 -12.50 -36.83 -7.35
CA HIS A 7 -13.29 -35.70 -7.84
C HIS A 7 -14.79 -35.90 -7.65
N SER A 8 -15.31 -37.08 -8.02
CA SER A 8 -16.74 -37.41 -7.82
C SER A 8 -17.14 -37.38 -6.35
N ASN A 9 -16.34 -38.00 -5.47
CA ASN A 9 -16.61 -38.05 -4.04
C ASN A 9 -16.59 -36.64 -3.38
N LEU A 10 -15.65 -35.78 -3.79
CA LEU A 10 -15.55 -34.40 -3.32
C LEU A 10 -16.73 -33.55 -3.81
N LEU A 11 -17.14 -33.72 -5.07
CA LEU A 11 -18.30 -33.02 -5.63
C LEU A 11 -19.61 -33.38 -4.93
N GLU A 12 -19.80 -34.65 -4.55
CA GLU A 12 -20.97 -35.10 -3.78
C GLU A 12 -21.08 -34.39 -2.42
N LYS A 13 -19.95 -33.94 -1.87
CA LYS A 13 -19.86 -33.16 -0.63
C LYS A 13 -19.91 -31.64 -0.85
N GLY A 14 -20.17 -31.21 -2.09
CA GLY A 14 -20.19 -29.79 -2.45
C GLY A 14 -18.82 -29.14 -2.50
N ILE A 15 -17.74 -29.93 -2.56
CA ILE A 15 -16.36 -29.43 -2.62
C ILE A 15 -15.94 -29.35 -4.09
N LYS A 16 -15.58 -28.14 -4.54
CA LYS A 16 -15.12 -27.93 -5.91
C LYS A 16 -13.63 -28.25 -5.99
N THR A 17 -13.25 -28.91 -7.08
CA THR A 17 -11.88 -29.37 -7.27
C THR A 17 -11.28 -28.85 -8.57
N LEU A 18 -9.97 -29.02 -8.72
CA LEU A 18 -9.16 -28.58 -9.85
C LEU A 18 -8.21 -29.73 -10.26
N PRO A 19 -8.15 -30.12 -11.54
CA PRO A 19 -7.18 -31.10 -12.00
C PRO A 19 -5.80 -30.44 -12.12
N THR A 20 -4.78 -31.11 -11.62
CA THR A 20 -3.42 -30.60 -11.58
C THR A 20 -2.44 -31.51 -12.32
N GLN A 21 -1.31 -30.92 -12.72
CA GLN A 21 -0.14 -31.61 -13.23
C GLN A 21 0.72 -32.10 -12.06
N LYS A 22 1.71 -32.97 -12.33
CA LYS A 22 2.65 -33.47 -11.32
C LYS A 22 3.37 -32.37 -10.53
N ASN A 23 3.60 -31.21 -11.14
CA ASN A 23 4.22 -30.06 -10.49
C ASN A 23 3.26 -29.25 -9.58
N LYS A 24 2.01 -29.70 -9.39
CA LYS A 24 0.88 -29.03 -8.70
C LYS A 24 0.20 -27.90 -9.48
N ALA A 25 0.73 -27.50 -10.63
CA ALA A 25 0.09 -26.45 -11.43
C ALA A 25 -1.24 -26.94 -12.03
N PRO A 26 -2.21 -26.06 -12.28
CA PRO A 26 -3.44 -26.45 -12.98
C PRO A 26 -3.13 -27.00 -14.38
N LEU A 27 -3.98 -27.88 -14.91
CA LEU A 27 -3.82 -28.32 -16.31
C LEU A 27 -3.83 -27.12 -17.28
N PRO A 28 -3.01 -27.13 -18.35
CA PRO A 28 -2.88 -26.00 -19.28
C PRO A 28 -4.22 -25.64 -19.93
N LYS A 29 -4.46 -24.33 -20.14
CA LYS A 29 -5.70 -23.74 -20.73
C LYS A 29 -6.93 -23.69 -19.84
N LEU A 30 -6.85 -24.14 -18.58
CA LEU A 30 -7.91 -23.87 -17.60
C LEU A 30 -7.74 -22.48 -17.00
N LYS A 31 -8.77 -21.65 -17.11
CA LYS A 31 -8.97 -20.57 -16.15
C LYS A 31 -9.49 -21.22 -14.88
N TRP A 32 -8.65 -21.36 -13.86
CA TRP A 32 -8.97 -22.11 -12.63
C TRP A 32 -10.18 -21.57 -11.86
N GLN A 33 -10.64 -20.36 -12.17
CA GLN A 33 -11.87 -19.73 -11.65
C GLN A 33 -13.16 -20.21 -12.32
N GLU A 34 -13.08 -20.88 -13.47
CA GLU A 34 -14.24 -21.41 -14.20
C GLU A 34 -14.58 -22.84 -13.74
N GLU A 35 -15.80 -23.31 -14.07
CA GLU A 35 -16.19 -24.70 -13.85
C GLU A 35 -15.36 -25.63 -14.73
N VAL A 36 -14.81 -26.69 -14.12
CA VAL A 36 -13.92 -27.63 -14.81
C VAL A 36 -14.74 -28.83 -15.29
N PRO A 37 -14.73 -29.16 -16.58
CA PRO A 37 -15.39 -30.37 -17.08
C PRO A 37 -14.79 -31.64 -16.45
N SER A 38 -15.63 -32.55 -15.97
CA SER A 38 -15.18 -33.74 -15.23
C SER A 38 -14.23 -34.65 -16.02
N PHE A 39 -14.36 -34.73 -17.35
CA PHE A 39 -13.44 -35.55 -18.18
C PHE A 39 -11.97 -35.08 -18.10
N MET A 40 -11.70 -33.86 -17.64
CA MET A 40 -10.34 -33.36 -17.50
C MET A 40 -9.58 -34.04 -16.35
N PHE A 41 -10.27 -34.63 -15.38
CA PHE A 41 -9.66 -35.35 -14.27
C PHE A 41 -9.15 -36.74 -14.67
N ASP A 42 -9.64 -37.30 -15.79
CA ASP A 42 -9.07 -38.50 -16.41
C ASP A 42 -7.66 -38.25 -16.99
N LEU A 43 -7.34 -36.99 -17.30
CA LEU A 43 -6.05 -36.55 -17.85
C LEU A 43 -5.13 -35.94 -16.79
N ALA A 44 -5.58 -35.87 -15.54
CA ALA A 44 -4.86 -35.20 -14.47
C ALA A 44 -3.84 -36.12 -13.80
N GLU A 45 -2.74 -35.53 -13.35
CA GLU A 45 -1.73 -36.21 -12.53
C GLU A 45 -1.91 -35.92 -11.03
N GLY A 46 -2.81 -34.99 -10.70
CA GLY A 46 -3.23 -34.68 -9.34
C GLY A 46 -4.59 -34.01 -9.28
N ILE A 47 -5.05 -33.77 -8.05
CA ILE A 47 -6.29 -33.09 -7.73
C ILE A 47 -6.04 -32.05 -6.63
N GLY A 48 -6.62 -30.88 -6.80
CA GLY A 48 -6.67 -29.84 -5.78
C GLY A 48 -8.08 -29.48 -5.37
N ILE A 49 -8.25 -29.14 -4.09
CA ILE A 49 -9.48 -28.59 -3.53
C ILE A 49 -9.44 -27.08 -3.68
N LYS A 50 -10.47 -26.50 -4.29
CA LYS A 50 -10.64 -25.05 -4.37
C LYS A 50 -11.13 -24.54 -3.01
N CYS A 51 -10.54 -23.45 -2.54
CA CYS A 51 -10.86 -22.87 -1.24
C CYS A 51 -11.93 -21.77 -1.34
N GLY A 52 -12.39 -21.32 -0.18
CA GLY A 52 -13.37 -20.24 -0.02
C GLY A 52 -14.78 -20.61 -0.47
N LYS A 53 -15.53 -19.61 -0.95
CA LYS A 53 -16.95 -19.67 -1.29
C LYS A 53 -17.29 -20.84 -2.20
N SER A 54 -16.42 -21.14 -3.16
CA SER A 54 -16.66 -22.18 -4.17
C SER A 54 -16.84 -23.57 -3.57
N SER A 55 -16.21 -23.84 -2.42
CA SER A 55 -16.33 -25.11 -1.69
C SER A 55 -16.98 -24.92 -0.31
N GLY A 56 -17.82 -23.89 -0.19
CA GLY A 56 -18.58 -23.59 1.02
C GLY A 56 -17.72 -23.17 2.21
N GLY A 57 -16.66 -22.39 1.97
CA GLY A 57 -15.82 -21.78 3.00
C GLY A 57 -14.64 -22.61 3.48
N ILE A 58 -14.17 -23.58 2.68
CA ILE A 58 -12.99 -24.38 3.02
C ILE A 58 -11.73 -23.50 2.98
N GLU A 59 -10.92 -23.59 4.02
CA GLU A 59 -9.59 -23.00 4.12
C GLU A 59 -8.58 -24.07 4.57
N CYS A 60 -7.32 -23.86 4.25
CA CYS A 60 -6.22 -24.74 4.67
C CYS A 60 -5.09 -23.91 5.26
N LEU A 61 -4.56 -24.31 6.41
CA LEU A 61 -3.23 -23.92 6.88
C LEU A 61 -2.21 -24.88 6.26
N ASP A 62 -1.34 -24.34 5.42
CA ASP A 62 -0.24 -25.02 4.75
C ASP A 62 1.04 -24.80 5.56
N PHE A 63 1.50 -25.86 6.23
CA PHE A 63 2.74 -25.90 6.99
C PHE A 63 3.84 -26.40 6.06
N ASP A 64 4.61 -25.46 5.51
CA ASP A 64 5.63 -25.75 4.51
C ASP A 64 6.93 -26.23 5.17
N ASN A 65 7.60 -27.19 4.53
CA ASN A 65 8.81 -27.83 5.04
C ASN A 65 10.08 -27.31 4.34
N HIS A 66 10.06 -26.09 3.80
CA HIS A 66 11.22 -25.46 3.17
C HIS A 66 12.46 -25.35 4.07
N LEU A 67 12.28 -25.35 5.40
CA LEU A 67 13.35 -25.29 6.39
C LEU A 67 13.56 -26.61 7.15
N ASP A 68 12.99 -27.72 6.67
CA ASP A 68 13.06 -29.05 7.30
C ASP A 68 12.55 -29.10 8.76
N ASN A 69 11.70 -28.15 9.15
CA ASN A 69 11.17 -28.01 10.51
C ASN A 69 9.64 -28.04 10.60
N ALA A 70 8.94 -28.41 9.52
CA ALA A 70 7.47 -28.41 9.49
C ALA A 70 6.87 -29.33 10.57
N LYS A 71 7.52 -30.47 10.85
CA LYS A 71 7.10 -31.39 11.90
C LYS A 71 7.12 -30.74 13.29
N GLU A 72 8.21 -30.08 13.64
CA GLU A 72 8.36 -29.39 14.93
C GLU A 72 7.33 -28.27 15.05
N ILE A 73 7.21 -27.42 14.02
CA ILE A 73 6.24 -26.33 13.98
C ILE A 73 4.81 -26.87 14.14
N PHE A 74 4.48 -27.95 13.43
CA PHE A 74 3.14 -28.54 13.48
C PHE A 74 2.84 -29.15 14.84
N GLU A 75 3.77 -29.90 15.44
CA GLU A 75 3.65 -30.47 16.79
C GLU A 75 3.48 -29.38 17.84
N ASP A 76 4.26 -28.31 17.79
CA ASP A 76 4.12 -27.17 18.69
C ASP A 76 2.77 -26.46 18.48
N PHE A 77 2.35 -26.28 17.22
CA PHE A 77 1.10 -25.60 16.88
C PHE A 77 -0.12 -26.32 17.43
N ILE A 78 -0.19 -27.65 17.26
CA ILE A 78 -1.33 -28.44 17.76
C ILE A 78 -1.36 -28.56 19.28
N ASN A 79 -0.24 -28.28 19.95
CA ASN A 79 -0.15 -28.27 21.41
C ASN A 79 -0.47 -26.90 22.04
N ILE A 80 -0.75 -25.86 21.24
CA ILE A 80 -1.23 -24.58 21.77
C ILE A 80 -2.63 -24.78 22.38
N ASP A 81 -2.83 -24.29 23.61
CA ASP A 81 -4.13 -24.32 24.30
C ASP A 81 -5.25 -23.78 23.40
N GLY A 82 -6.38 -24.49 23.38
CA GLY A 82 -7.50 -24.25 22.46
C GLY A 82 -7.29 -24.85 21.06
N VAL A 83 -6.09 -24.79 20.46
CA VAL A 83 -5.81 -25.56 19.22
C VAL A 83 -5.80 -27.06 19.52
N GLY A 84 -5.14 -27.46 20.61
CA GLY A 84 -5.17 -28.84 21.09
C GLY A 84 -6.57 -29.34 21.44
N GLU A 85 -7.42 -28.47 21.99
CA GLU A 85 -8.83 -28.79 22.26
C GLU A 85 -9.60 -29.03 20.96
N MET A 86 -9.44 -28.17 19.95
CA MET A 86 -10.04 -28.35 18.64
C MET A 86 -9.54 -29.64 17.96
N MET A 87 -8.26 -29.98 18.14
CA MET A 87 -7.68 -31.24 17.66
C MET A 87 -8.34 -32.45 18.34
N MET A 88 -8.58 -32.41 19.65
CA MET A 88 -9.27 -33.47 20.39
C MET A 88 -10.75 -33.60 20.02
N GLN A 89 -11.38 -32.51 19.55
CA GLN A 89 -12.75 -32.48 19.05
C GLN A 89 -12.88 -32.88 17.57
N ASP A 90 -11.80 -33.34 16.94
CA ASP A 90 -11.74 -33.74 15.52
C ASP A 90 -12.23 -32.65 14.55
N LYS A 91 -11.92 -31.38 14.85
CA LYS A 91 -12.34 -30.21 14.05
C LYS A 91 -11.52 -29.97 12.78
N PHE A 92 -10.61 -30.87 12.44
CA PHE A 92 -9.68 -30.71 11.33
C PHE A 92 -9.59 -31.96 10.46
N TYR A 93 -9.46 -31.73 9.17
CA TYR A 93 -8.95 -32.70 8.21
C TYR A 93 -7.45 -32.46 8.02
N ILE A 94 -6.62 -33.49 8.13
CA ILE A 94 -5.15 -33.31 8.12
C ILE A 94 -4.48 -34.28 7.16
N GLU A 95 -3.61 -33.73 6.30
CA GLU A 95 -2.80 -34.49 5.34
C GLU A 95 -1.32 -34.13 5.43
N TYR A 96 -0.47 -35.10 5.12
CA TYR A 96 0.92 -34.88 4.76
C TYR A 96 1.03 -34.34 3.34
N THR A 97 1.97 -33.43 3.12
CA THR A 97 2.28 -32.90 1.79
C THR A 97 3.50 -33.60 1.18
N ARG A 98 3.65 -33.51 -0.15
CA ARG A 98 4.77 -34.14 -0.87
C ARG A 98 6.18 -33.75 -0.40
N SER A 99 6.30 -32.58 0.25
CA SER A 99 7.59 -32.03 0.69
C SER A 99 7.88 -32.33 2.17
N GLY A 100 7.04 -33.13 2.84
CA GLY A 100 7.15 -33.41 4.27
C GLY A 100 6.45 -32.39 5.17
N GLY A 101 5.62 -31.51 4.61
CA GLY A 101 4.79 -30.55 5.35
C GLY A 101 3.41 -31.11 5.71
N TYR A 102 2.54 -30.22 6.21
CA TYR A 102 1.18 -30.58 6.65
C TYR A 102 0.14 -29.63 6.07
N HIS A 103 -1.00 -30.16 5.66
CA HIS A 103 -2.22 -29.40 5.43
C HIS A 103 -3.17 -29.62 6.60
N LEU A 104 -3.62 -28.54 7.23
CA LEU A 104 -4.67 -28.55 8.25
C LEU A 104 -5.89 -27.79 7.72
N VAL A 105 -6.93 -28.55 7.38
CA VAL A 105 -8.08 -28.10 6.59
C VAL A 105 -9.32 -28.02 7.48
N PHE A 106 -10.06 -26.93 7.31
CA PHE A 106 -11.30 -26.65 8.04
C PHE A 106 -12.24 -25.80 7.18
N ARG A 107 -13.48 -25.64 7.63
CA ARG A 107 -14.48 -24.77 7.00
C ARG A 107 -14.74 -23.58 7.91
N SER A 108 -15.02 -22.42 7.32
CA SER A 108 -15.40 -21.20 8.04
C SER A 108 -16.53 -20.48 7.32
N GLU A 109 -17.43 -19.82 8.07
CA GLU A 109 -18.40 -18.87 7.50
C GLU A 109 -17.72 -17.55 7.08
N TYR A 110 -16.55 -17.27 7.65
CA TYR A 110 -15.72 -16.10 7.39
C TYR A 110 -14.38 -16.55 6.81
N TYR A 111 -14.16 -16.31 5.53
CA TYR A 111 -12.92 -16.69 4.85
C TYR A 111 -12.33 -15.49 4.12
N GLU A 112 -11.01 -15.46 4.03
CA GLU A 112 -10.23 -14.39 3.41
C GLU A 112 -9.36 -14.96 2.30
N GLY A 113 -8.67 -14.12 1.53
CA GLY A 113 -7.69 -14.60 0.56
C GLY A 113 -6.48 -15.28 1.21
N ASN A 114 -5.58 -15.80 0.37
CA ASN A 114 -4.32 -16.40 0.82
C ASN A 114 -3.47 -15.39 1.61
N GLN A 115 -2.92 -15.82 2.75
CA GLN A 115 -2.11 -15.00 3.66
C GLN A 115 -0.87 -15.78 4.09
N LYS A 116 0.30 -15.12 4.10
CA LYS A 116 1.47 -15.64 4.79
C LYS A 116 1.34 -15.31 6.28
N LEU A 117 1.29 -16.33 7.13
CA LEU A 117 1.06 -16.15 8.56
C LEU A 117 2.37 -16.15 9.36
N ALA A 118 3.35 -16.96 8.95
CA ALA A 118 4.63 -17.04 9.63
C ALA A 118 5.79 -17.16 8.63
N LEU A 119 6.78 -16.29 8.80
CA LEU A 119 8.06 -16.31 8.13
C LEU A 119 9.17 -16.64 9.14
N GLN A 120 10.15 -17.42 8.71
CA GLN A 120 11.37 -17.68 9.46
C GLN A 120 12.59 -17.48 8.55
N PRO A 121 13.74 -17.00 9.08
CA PRO A 121 14.94 -16.84 8.29
C PRO A 121 15.53 -18.19 7.91
N ASN A 122 15.87 -18.37 6.63
CA ASN A 122 16.69 -19.48 6.18
C ASN A 122 18.17 -19.17 6.43
N GLU A 123 18.70 -19.70 7.54
CA GLU A 123 20.08 -19.43 7.94
C GLU A 123 21.14 -19.92 6.94
N ASN A 124 20.77 -20.84 6.04
CA ASN A 124 21.64 -21.33 4.97
C ASN A 124 21.67 -20.38 3.75
N GLU A 125 20.71 -19.45 3.63
CA GLU A 125 20.61 -18.47 2.54
C GLU A 125 20.84 -17.04 3.04
N LYS A 126 22.00 -16.80 3.66
CA LYS A 126 22.42 -15.45 4.10
C LYS A 126 22.96 -14.64 2.93
N THR A 127 22.56 -13.37 2.86
CA THR A 127 23.02 -12.41 1.83
C THR A 127 23.21 -11.04 2.46
N ASP A 128 23.86 -10.09 1.78
CA ASP A 128 23.95 -8.70 2.26
C ASP A 128 22.58 -8.07 2.53
N ARG A 129 21.55 -8.53 1.80
CA ARG A 129 20.16 -8.09 2.00
C ARG A 129 19.46 -8.79 3.17
N TYR A 130 19.91 -9.98 3.54
CA TYR A 130 19.32 -10.83 4.57
C TYR A 130 20.45 -11.44 5.43
N PRO A 131 21.07 -10.65 6.31
CA PRO A 131 22.22 -11.09 7.09
C PRO A 131 21.89 -12.26 8.02
N ASP A 132 20.65 -12.31 8.53
CA ASP A 132 20.16 -13.37 9.40
C ASP A 132 19.56 -14.56 8.64
N GLY A 133 19.43 -14.47 7.32
CA GLY A 133 18.85 -15.49 6.45
C GLY A 133 17.63 -14.99 5.68
N LYS A 134 17.51 -15.39 4.42
CA LYS A 134 16.38 -15.01 3.56
C LYS A 134 15.07 -15.53 4.15
N PRO A 135 13.99 -14.72 4.16
CA PRO A 135 12.72 -15.13 4.75
C PRO A 135 12.06 -16.25 3.93
N GLU A 136 11.79 -17.37 4.58
CA GLU A 136 11.00 -18.47 4.04
C GLU A 136 9.65 -18.56 4.77
N CYS A 137 8.59 -18.85 4.00
CA CYS A 137 7.26 -19.02 4.55
C CYS A 137 7.13 -20.43 5.14
N VAL A 138 6.79 -20.51 6.42
CA VAL A 138 6.61 -21.79 7.12
C VAL A 138 5.15 -22.10 7.41
N ILE A 139 4.29 -21.08 7.52
CA ILE A 139 2.83 -21.26 7.63
C ILE A 139 2.13 -20.22 6.73
N GLU A 140 1.27 -20.69 5.83
CA GLU A 140 0.40 -19.84 5.01
C GLU A 140 -1.04 -20.37 4.95
N THR A 141 -1.99 -19.50 4.57
CA THR A 141 -3.37 -19.89 4.30
C THR A 141 -3.59 -20.12 2.82
N ARG A 142 -4.40 -21.13 2.49
CA ARG A 142 -5.10 -21.26 1.21
C ARG A 142 -6.57 -20.93 1.44
N GLY A 143 -6.96 -19.71 1.09
CA GLY A 143 -8.28 -19.12 1.35
C GLY A 143 -9.08 -18.83 0.08
N GLU A 144 -9.96 -17.83 0.08
CA GLU A 144 -10.74 -17.43 -1.11
C GLU A 144 -9.85 -17.20 -2.33
N GLY A 145 -10.17 -17.87 -3.43
CA GLY A 145 -9.36 -17.84 -4.64
C GLY A 145 -8.03 -18.60 -4.53
N GLY A 146 -7.83 -19.41 -3.49
CA GLY A 146 -6.75 -20.37 -3.39
C GLY A 146 -7.20 -21.79 -3.74
N TYR A 147 -6.23 -22.69 -3.89
CA TYR A 147 -6.45 -24.13 -3.88
C TYR A 147 -5.23 -24.82 -3.25
N PHE A 148 -5.40 -26.05 -2.79
CA PHE A 148 -4.31 -26.93 -2.35
C PHE A 148 -4.48 -28.32 -2.95
N CYS A 149 -3.39 -29.01 -3.27
CA CYS A 149 -3.45 -30.41 -3.70
C CYS A 149 -3.74 -31.31 -2.50
N CYS A 150 -4.51 -32.38 -2.73
CA CYS A 150 -4.89 -33.36 -1.71
C CYS A 150 -4.69 -34.79 -2.23
N GLU A 151 -4.88 -35.79 -1.38
CA GLU A 151 -4.94 -37.19 -1.83
C GLU A 151 -6.07 -37.36 -2.89
N PRO A 152 -5.88 -38.18 -3.96
CA PRO A 152 -4.79 -39.14 -4.20
C PRO A 152 -3.62 -38.62 -5.05
N THR A 153 -3.37 -37.30 -5.05
CA THR A 153 -2.18 -36.75 -5.71
C THR A 153 -0.90 -37.37 -5.13
N GLU A 154 0.05 -37.75 -5.98
CA GLU A 154 1.32 -38.35 -5.57
C GLU A 154 2.03 -37.51 -4.48
N GLY A 155 2.39 -38.15 -3.37
CA GLY A 155 3.05 -37.53 -2.22
C GLY A 155 2.12 -36.88 -1.19
N TYR A 156 0.79 -36.92 -1.39
CA TYR A 156 -0.18 -36.54 -0.39
C TYR A 156 -0.78 -37.79 0.27
N ALA A 157 -0.88 -37.77 1.60
CA ALA A 157 -1.40 -38.90 2.36
C ALA A 157 -2.08 -38.42 3.64
N TRP A 158 -3.08 -39.17 4.11
CA TRP A 158 -3.82 -38.83 5.32
C TRP A 158 -2.94 -38.87 6.56
N ALA A 159 -3.06 -37.85 7.39
CA ALA A 159 -2.52 -37.83 8.74
C ALA A 159 -3.63 -38.05 9.79
N LYS A 160 -4.85 -37.53 9.58
CA LYS A 160 -5.98 -37.68 10.51
C LYS A 160 -7.36 -37.56 9.83
N SER A 161 -8.28 -38.43 10.28
CA SER A 161 -9.72 -38.64 9.92
C SER A 161 -9.97 -39.38 8.59
N PRO A 162 -10.74 -40.50 8.54
CA PRO A 162 -10.89 -41.30 7.33
C PRO A 162 -12.12 -40.95 6.47
N TYR A 163 -11.91 -40.74 5.17
CA TYR A 163 -12.84 -41.00 4.05
C TYR A 163 -14.19 -40.27 3.95
N THR A 164 -14.55 -39.32 4.81
CA THR A 164 -15.87 -38.66 4.68
C THR A 164 -15.86 -37.36 3.88
N TYR A 165 -14.67 -36.77 3.61
CA TYR A 165 -14.52 -35.40 3.11
C TYR A 165 -15.43 -34.38 3.85
N ASP A 166 -15.80 -34.73 5.09
CA ASP A 166 -16.69 -33.96 5.93
C ASP A 166 -15.84 -32.98 6.72
N ILE A 167 -15.51 -31.86 6.08
CA ILE A 167 -14.62 -30.85 6.64
C ILE A 167 -15.42 -30.02 7.65
N PRO A 168 -15.06 -30.08 8.95
CA PRO A 168 -15.82 -29.44 10.02
C PRO A 168 -15.85 -27.91 9.90
N LEU A 169 -16.97 -27.33 10.33
CA LEU A 169 -17.14 -25.87 10.43
C LEU A 169 -16.58 -25.37 11.76
N LEU A 170 -15.68 -24.39 11.69
CA LEU A 170 -15.19 -23.66 12.85
C LEU A 170 -16.04 -22.42 13.10
N SER A 171 -16.17 -22.06 14.38
CA SER A 171 -16.67 -20.74 14.73
C SER A 171 -15.65 -19.65 14.33
N LYS A 172 -16.11 -18.40 14.28
CA LYS A 172 -15.23 -17.25 14.02
C LYS A 172 -14.12 -17.16 15.07
N GLU A 173 -14.43 -17.42 16.33
CA GLU A 173 -13.48 -17.36 17.45
C GLU A 173 -12.40 -18.44 17.34
N GLU A 174 -12.80 -19.63 16.91
CA GLU A 174 -11.91 -20.78 16.67
C GLU A 174 -10.95 -20.52 15.51
N ARG A 175 -11.48 -20.00 14.39
CA ARG A 175 -10.65 -19.56 13.26
C ARG A 175 -9.69 -18.45 13.68
N ASP A 176 -10.19 -17.44 14.39
CA ASP A 176 -9.37 -16.31 14.87
C ASP A 176 -8.26 -16.81 15.81
N LEU A 177 -8.51 -17.86 16.61
CA LEU A 177 -7.49 -18.50 17.45
C LEU A 177 -6.42 -19.21 16.62
N LEU A 178 -6.81 -20.00 15.62
CA LEU A 178 -5.86 -20.70 14.74
C LEU A 178 -4.91 -19.73 14.04
N PHE A 179 -5.43 -18.63 13.51
CA PHE A 179 -4.62 -17.68 12.76
C PHE A 179 -3.63 -16.96 13.69
N ARG A 180 -4.04 -16.65 14.93
CA ARG A 180 -3.14 -16.08 15.94
C ARG A 180 -2.09 -17.06 16.43
N ALA A 181 -2.49 -18.33 16.62
CA ALA A 181 -1.55 -19.40 16.94
C ALA A 181 -0.48 -19.53 15.85
N ALA A 182 -0.89 -19.53 14.57
CA ALA A 182 0.00 -19.63 13.42
C ALA A 182 0.94 -18.42 13.33
N ARG A 183 0.42 -17.19 13.43
CA ARG A 183 1.24 -15.97 13.43
C ARG A 183 2.27 -15.92 14.55
N SER A 184 2.02 -16.62 15.66
CA SER A 184 2.98 -16.70 16.76
C SER A 184 4.28 -17.41 16.37
N PHE A 185 4.31 -18.21 15.29
CA PHE A 185 5.53 -18.89 14.80
C PHE A 185 6.42 -18.01 13.91
N ASN A 186 6.00 -16.77 13.66
CA ASN A 186 6.81 -15.81 12.91
C ASN A 186 8.05 -15.41 13.73
N THR A 187 9.24 -15.68 13.20
CA THR A 187 10.52 -15.25 13.78
C THR A 187 11.27 -14.27 12.89
N PHE A 188 10.75 -13.98 11.69
CA PHE A 188 11.32 -13.01 10.78
C PHE A 188 10.51 -11.70 10.78
N PHE A 189 11.20 -10.58 10.88
CA PHE A 189 10.64 -9.27 10.60
C PHE A 189 11.62 -8.49 9.72
N LYS A 190 11.09 -7.63 8.85
CA LYS A 190 11.94 -6.66 8.18
C LYS A 190 12.16 -5.51 9.14
N GLU A 191 13.38 -5.37 9.64
CA GLU A 191 13.77 -4.17 10.38
C GLU A 191 13.64 -2.98 9.40
N GLU A 192 12.67 -2.10 9.64
CA GLU A 192 12.64 -0.79 9.00
C GLU A 192 13.86 -0.04 9.56
N VAL A 193 14.98 -0.09 8.84
CA VAL A 193 16.08 0.82 9.09
C VAL A 193 15.54 2.20 8.75
N GLU A 194 15.02 2.92 9.75
CA GLU A 194 14.89 4.38 9.67
C GLU A 194 16.33 4.91 9.52
N VAL A 195 16.79 5.01 8.27
CA VAL A 195 18.01 5.73 7.94
C VAL A 195 17.68 7.21 8.16
N PHE A 196 17.78 7.66 9.40
CA PHE A 196 17.99 9.09 9.64
C PHE A 196 19.28 9.44 8.91
N SER A 197 19.15 10.13 7.77
CA SER A 197 20.26 10.63 7.01
C SER A 197 21.02 11.63 7.87
N ASN A 198 22.11 11.17 8.49
CA ASN A 198 23.04 12.03 9.20
C ASN A 198 23.73 12.94 8.18
N THR A 199 23.39 14.22 8.22
CA THR A 199 24.38 15.25 7.91
C THR A 199 25.27 15.41 9.14
N ASN A 200 26.47 14.83 9.03
CA ASN A 200 27.69 15.07 9.81
C ASN A 200 27.73 14.74 11.32
N ILE A 201 28.66 13.83 11.62
CA ILE A 201 29.47 13.65 12.84
C ILE A 201 28.84 12.84 13.99
N SER A 202 29.60 11.83 14.39
CA SER A 202 29.52 10.94 15.56
C SER A 202 28.88 11.53 16.83
N SER A 203 27.56 11.41 16.96
CA SER A 203 26.89 11.48 18.26
C SER A 203 25.89 10.34 18.34
N GLU A 204 26.09 9.43 19.30
CA GLU A 204 25.15 8.36 19.61
C GLU A 204 23.75 8.95 19.84
N LYS A 205 22.72 8.42 19.18
CA LYS A 205 21.35 8.88 19.39
C LYS A 205 20.83 8.26 20.68
N ALA A 206 20.18 9.06 21.51
CA ALA A 206 19.68 8.60 22.81
C ALA A 206 18.74 7.39 22.73
N GLY A 207 17.95 7.27 21.65
CA GLY A 207 17.10 6.10 21.41
C GLY A 207 17.89 4.82 21.09
N ASP A 208 19.00 4.94 20.36
CA ASP A 208 19.89 3.79 20.06
C ASP A 208 20.60 3.33 21.32
N VAL A 209 21.15 4.27 22.11
CA VAL A 209 21.75 3.99 23.42
C VAL A 209 20.76 3.32 24.37
N TYR A 210 19.50 3.77 24.37
CA TYR A 210 18.45 3.14 25.17
C TYR A 210 18.13 1.73 24.69
N ASN A 211 18.04 1.48 23.38
CA ASN A 211 17.77 0.14 22.84
C ASN A 211 18.88 -0.87 23.18
N ASP A 212 20.11 -0.39 23.35
CA ASP A 212 21.28 -1.21 23.70
C ASP A 212 21.52 -1.33 25.22
N ASP A 213 20.79 -0.58 26.06
CA ASP A 213 20.84 -0.68 27.52
C ASP A 213 20.25 -2.02 27.99
N LEU A 214 21.00 -2.75 28.82
CA LEU A 214 20.59 -4.05 29.38
C LEU A 214 19.27 -3.97 30.18
N ASN A 215 18.94 -2.81 30.73
CA ASN A 215 17.72 -2.60 31.51
C ASN A 215 16.50 -2.25 30.65
N SER A 216 16.70 -1.85 29.39
CA SER A 216 15.63 -1.35 28.50
C SER A 216 14.55 -2.41 28.23
N ILE A 217 14.93 -3.68 28.20
CA ILE A 217 14.01 -4.80 27.98
C ILE A 217 13.04 -4.92 29.16
N GLU A 218 13.55 -4.89 30.39
CA GLU A 218 12.68 -5.03 31.57
C GLU A 218 11.86 -3.75 31.78
N GLU A 219 12.43 -2.58 31.48
CA GLU A 219 11.70 -1.31 31.47
C GLU A 219 10.55 -1.35 30.45
N ALA A 220 10.79 -1.79 29.22
CA ALA A 220 9.76 -1.94 28.19
C ALA A 220 8.67 -2.95 28.60
N LYS A 221 9.03 -4.08 29.21
CA LYS A 221 8.06 -5.03 29.76
C LYS A 221 7.24 -4.41 30.88
N GLN A 222 7.86 -3.60 31.74
CA GLN A 222 7.15 -2.92 32.82
C GLN A 222 6.20 -1.85 32.28
N ILE A 223 6.60 -1.08 31.28
CA ILE A 223 5.75 -0.11 30.55
C ILE A 223 4.54 -0.84 29.95
N LEU A 224 4.76 -1.97 29.26
CA LEU A 224 3.68 -2.80 28.71
C LEU A 224 2.71 -3.27 29.81
N ARG A 225 3.22 -3.83 30.91
CA ARG A 225 2.40 -4.30 32.04
C ARG A 225 1.58 -3.18 32.67
N THR A 226 2.19 -2.01 32.84
CA THR A 226 1.53 -0.83 33.42
C THR A 226 0.42 -0.33 32.50
N ASN A 227 0.59 -0.50 31.19
CA ASN A 227 -0.42 -0.21 30.17
C ASN A 227 -1.35 -1.41 29.88
N GLY A 228 -1.46 -2.37 30.81
CA GLY A 228 -2.46 -3.43 30.80
C GLY A 228 -2.14 -4.66 29.97
N TRP A 229 -0.95 -4.77 29.39
CA TRP A 229 -0.53 -5.98 28.68
C TRP A 229 -0.16 -7.09 29.69
N THR A 230 -0.52 -8.33 29.37
CA THR A 230 -0.03 -9.49 30.13
C THR A 230 1.08 -10.18 29.35
N ILE A 231 2.17 -10.54 30.02
CA ILE A 231 3.33 -11.18 29.42
C ILE A 231 3.58 -12.51 30.14
N ASN A 232 3.50 -13.61 29.40
CA ASN A 232 3.78 -14.97 29.90
C ASN A 232 4.89 -15.60 29.03
N GLY A 233 6.11 -15.65 29.57
CA GLY A 233 7.29 -16.04 28.80
C GLY A 233 7.52 -15.08 27.62
N LYS A 234 7.55 -15.63 26.40
CA LYS A 234 7.67 -14.85 25.15
C LYS A 234 6.33 -14.41 24.56
N TYR A 235 5.20 -14.84 25.13
CA TYR A 235 3.88 -14.58 24.59
C TYR A 235 3.18 -13.46 25.36
N CYS A 236 2.50 -12.58 24.63
CA CYS A 236 1.87 -11.40 25.20
C CYS A 236 0.38 -11.31 24.79
N THR A 237 -0.47 -10.88 25.72
CA THR A 237 -1.89 -10.57 25.45
C THR A 237 -2.14 -9.09 25.66
N ARG A 238 -2.92 -8.52 24.74
CA ARG A 238 -3.31 -7.11 24.78
C ARG A 238 -4.27 -6.81 25.96
N PRO A 239 -4.37 -5.55 26.40
CA PRO A 239 -5.27 -5.15 27.47
C PRO A 239 -6.71 -5.59 27.22
N GLY A 240 -7.37 -6.08 28.28
CA GLY A 240 -8.77 -6.53 28.23
C GLY A 240 -9.01 -7.89 27.57
N LYS A 241 -7.98 -8.56 27.04
CA LYS A 241 -8.09 -9.91 26.45
C LYS A 241 -7.67 -10.98 27.47
N LYS A 242 -8.47 -12.04 27.63
CA LYS A 242 -8.12 -13.16 28.52
C LYS A 242 -7.03 -14.03 27.87
N LEU A 243 -6.17 -14.63 28.69
CA LEU A 243 -5.15 -15.59 28.25
C LEU A 243 -5.76 -16.80 27.53
N SER A 244 -6.94 -17.25 27.96
CA SER A 244 -7.72 -18.31 27.30
C SER A 244 -8.07 -18.00 25.86
N ASP A 245 -8.14 -16.71 25.50
CA ASP A 245 -8.53 -16.28 24.16
C ASP A 245 -7.30 -16.19 23.24
N GLY A 246 -6.12 -16.62 23.70
CA GLY A 246 -4.85 -16.70 22.97
C GLY A 246 -4.09 -15.37 22.83
N PHE A 247 -2.92 -15.44 22.19
CA PHE A 247 -1.94 -14.35 22.18
C PHE A 247 -2.28 -13.21 21.21
N SER A 248 -1.65 -12.05 21.44
CA SER A 248 -1.77 -10.84 20.61
C SER A 248 -0.43 -10.35 20.07
N ALA A 249 0.66 -10.74 20.72
CA ALA A 249 2.02 -10.36 20.37
C ALA A 249 3.03 -11.36 20.96
N THR A 250 4.27 -11.26 20.53
CA THR A 250 5.42 -11.94 21.15
C THR A 250 6.52 -10.96 21.49
N PHE A 251 7.16 -11.12 22.65
CA PHE A 251 8.35 -10.37 23.04
C PHE A 251 9.54 -11.33 23.11
N GLY A 252 10.64 -11.03 22.40
CA GLY A 252 11.84 -11.86 22.49
C GLY A 252 11.82 -13.12 21.61
N LYS A 253 10.79 -13.29 20.77
CA LYS A 253 10.66 -14.44 19.84
C LYS A 253 11.31 -14.18 18.50
N VAL A 254 11.10 -12.97 17.97
CA VAL A 254 11.69 -12.50 16.71
C VAL A 254 13.16 -12.12 16.90
N ALA A 255 13.44 -11.27 17.89
CA ALA A 255 14.78 -11.01 18.42
C ALA A 255 14.67 -10.67 19.92
N HIS A 256 15.77 -10.80 20.66
CA HIS A 256 15.77 -10.72 22.13
C HIS A 256 15.13 -9.44 22.71
N ASN A 257 15.27 -8.30 22.02
CA ASN A 257 14.73 -6.99 22.39
C ASN A 257 13.56 -6.54 21.51
N VAL A 258 12.89 -7.46 20.79
CA VAL A 258 11.80 -7.11 19.86
C VAL A 258 10.44 -7.56 20.39
N PHE A 259 9.51 -6.61 20.37
CA PHE A 259 8.08 -6.82 20.59
C PHE A 259 7.33 -6.83 19.25
N TYR A 260 6.88 -8.00 18.83
CA TYR A 260 6.21 -8.22 17.55
C TYR A 260 4.71 -8.39 17.72
N ILE A 261 3.92 -7.56 17.04
CA ILE A 261 2.46 -7.52 17.14
C ILE A 261 1.83 -8.26 15.97
N PHE A 262 0.84 -9.09 16.26
CA PHE A 262 0.02 -9.77 15.25
C PHE A 262 -1.48 -9.68 15.57
N SER A 263 -1.87 -8.61 16.26
CA SER A 263 -3.23 -8.32 16.67
C SER A 263 -3.67 -6.97 16.10
N THR A 264 -4.74 -6.97 15.30
CA THR A 264 -5.35 -5.77 14.69
C THR A 264 -5.90 -4.76 15.69
N ASN A 265 -6.16 -5.18 16.93
CA ASN A 265 -6.71 -4.32 17.97
C ASN A 265 -5.69 -4.04 19.10
N ALA A 266 -4.45 -3.70 18.73
CA ALA A 266 -3.33 -3.51 19.65
C ALA A 266 -2.88 -2.05 19.81
N HIS A 267 -3.75 -1.07 19.52
CA HIS A 267 -3.43 0.36 19.61
C HIS A 267 -2.71 0.71 20.94
N PRO A 268 -1.59 1.47 20.90
CA PRO A 268 -1.06 2.23 19.77
C PRO A 268 -0.23 1.42 18.76
N PHE A 269 -0.08 0.11 18.96
CA PHE A 269 0.72 -0.73 18.08
C PHE A 269 -0.07 -1.25 16.86
N GLU A 270 0.63 -1.44 15.74
CA GLU A 270 0.10 -1.85 14.44
C GLU A 270 0.26 -3.36 14.21
N ASP A 271 -0.68 -3.97 13.48
CA ASP A 271 -0.63 -5.39 13.11
C ASP A 271 0.55 -5.69 12.19
N GLY A 272 1.28 -6.78 12.46
CA GLY A 272 2.43 -7.23 11.70
C GLY A 272 3.71 -6.41 11.91
N LYS A 273 3.74 -5.51 12.90
CA LYS A 273 4.87 -4.60 13.16
C LYS A 273 5.70 -5.02 14.37
N ALA A 274 7.01 -4.80 14.27
CA ALA A 274 7.99 -5.02 15.33
C ALA A 274 8.38 -3.69 15.99
N TYR A 275 8.54 -3.71 17.31
CA TYR A 275 8.89 -2.53 18.10
C TYR A 275 10.07 -2.82 19.03
N LYS A 276 11.05 -1.92 19.06
CA LYS A 276 12.16 -1.90 20.02
C LYS A 276 11.76 -1.19 21.33
N PRO A 277 12.51 -1.35 22.44
CA PRO A 277 12.20 -0.73 23.73
C PRO A 277 11.95 0.77 23.66
N PHE A 278 12.76 1.52 22.90
CA PHE A 278 12.59 2.96 22.71
C PHE A 278 11.21 3.30 22.13
N GLN A 279 10.76 2.55 21.12
CA GLN A 279 9.48 2.80 20.46
C GLN A 279 8.31 2.46 21.39
N ILE A 280 8.43 1.41 22.21
CA ILE A 280 7.46 1.06 23.25
C ILE A 280 7.34 2.20 24.25
N LYS A 281 8.47 2.72 24.75
CA LYS A 281 8.50 3.85 25.68
C LYS A 281 7.89 5.10 25.06
N ALA A 282 8.28 5.47 23.85
CA ALA A 282 7.75 6.64 23.17
C ALA A 282 6.22 6.54 22.95
N LEU A 283 5.72 5.38 22.51
CA LEU A 283 4.30 5.19 22.24
C LEU A 283 3.45 5.18 23.51
N LEU A 284 3.92 4.55 24.58
CA LEU A 284 3.13 4.32 25.80
C LEU A 284 3.38 5.34 26.91
N ASP A 285 4.64 5.70 27.20
CA ASP A 285 4.95 6.69 28.25
C ASP A 285 4.84 8.12 27.74
N HIS A 286 5.17 8.35 26.46
CA HIS A 286 5.16 9.69 25.84
C HIS A 286 3.98 9.91 24.88
N ASN A 287 2.97 9.03 24.89
CA ASN A 287 1.77 9.14 24.04
C ASN A 287 2.08 9.29 22.54
N GLY A 288 3.15 8.65 22.06
CA GLY A 288 3.61 8.74 20.67
C GLY A 288 4.50 9.94 20.37
N ASP A 289 4.87 10.76 21.37
CA ASP A 289 5.86 11.81 21.21
C ASP A 289 7.30 11.27 21.32
N PHE A 290 7.82 10.80 20.18
CA PHE A 290 9.19 10.30 20.06
C PHE A 290 10.25 11.37 20.35
N LYS A 291 9.95 12.67 20.14
CA LYS A 291 10.89 13.77 20.42
C LYS A 291 11.02 13.99 21.92
N SER A 292 9.90 13.99 22.64
CA SER A 292 9.87 14.06 24.10
C SER A 292 10.63 12.88 24.73
N CYS A 293 10.39 11.67 24.22
CA CYS A 293 11.11 10.47 24.68
C CYS A 293 12.62 10.56 24.42
N ALA A 294 13.04 10.96 23.21
CA ALA A 294 14.44 11.14 22.90
C ALA A 294 15.12 12.22 23.77
N LYS A 295 14.40 13.27 24.14
CA LYS A 295 14.91 14.34 25.02
C LYS A 295 15.11 13.85 26.46
N GLU A 296 14.15 13.11 27.02
CA GLU A 296 14.29 12.47 28.34
C GLU A 296 15.50 11.52 28.36
N LEU A 297 15.63 10.68 27.33
CA LEU A 297 16.73 9.73 27.23
C LEU A 297 18.08 10.44 27.02
N ALA A 298 18.12 11.52 26.24
CA ALA A 298 19.34 12.33 26.08
C ALA A 298 19.78 12.92 27.42
N GLN A 299 18.85 13.37 28.26
CA GLN A 299 19.17 13.83 29.61
C GLN A 299 19.65 12.67 30.50
N ARG A 300 18.99 11.51 30.45
CA ARG A 300 19.35 10.30 31.21
C ARG A 300 20.77 9.81 30.88
N TYR A 301 21.15 9.82 29.61
CA TYR A 301 22.47 9.37 29.14
C TYR A 301 23.50 10.51 28.99
N GLY A 302 23.14 11.76 29.32
CA GLY A 302 24.07 12.91 29.27
C GLY A 302 24.49 13.35 27.86
N LEU A 303 23.63 13.20 26.86
CA LEU A 303 23.91 13.42 25.42
C LEU A 303 23.54 14.83 24.89
N GLU A 304 23.46 15.85 25.74
CA GLU A 304 22.97 17.19 25.34
C GLU A 304 23.87 17.91 24.31
N ARG A 305 23.28 18.35 23.18
CA ARG A 305 23.87 19.32 22.25
C ARG A 305 23.60 20.76 22.75
N LYS A 306 24.63 21.59 22.80
CA LYS A 306 24.50 23.05 22.96
C LYS A 306 23.94 23.65 21.68
N THR A 307 22.75 24.25 21.75
CA THR A 307 22.30 25.24 20.76
C THR A 307 21.35 26.25 21.39
N ASP A 308 21.56 27.51 21.02
CA ASP A 308 20.98 28.71 21.59
C ASP A 308 19.46 28.83 21.46
N THR A 309 18.90 29.45 22.50
CA THR A 309 17.51 29.73 22.80
C THR A 309 16.80 30.61 21.75
N LEU A 310 15.60 30.19 21.31
CA LEU A 310 14.49 31.11 21.05
C LEU A 310 13.24 30.62 21.79
N ILE A 311 12.78 31.47 22.71
CA ILE A 311 11.69 31.24 23.65
C ILE A 311 10.36 31.53 22.96
N VAL A 312 9.43 30.56 22.98
CA VAL A 312 7.98 30.88 23.00
C VAL A 312 7.37 30.12 24.17
N GLN A 313 6.92 30.87 25.16
CA GLN A 313 6.24 30.40 26.35
C GLN A 313 4.80 30.01 26.04
N TYR A 314 4.33 28.88 26.56
CA TYR A 314 2.98 28.77 27.14
C TYR A 314 3.03 27.92 28.41
N LYS A 315 2.30 28.38 29.42
CA LYS A 315 2.28 27.92 30.82
C LYS A 315 1.39 26.70 31.04
N ASP A 316 1.91 25.77 31.84
CA ASP A 316 1.34 24.90 32.88
C ASP A 316 -0.14 24.45 32.91
N GLN A 317 -0.29 23.11 33.05
CA GLN A 317 -1.16 22.29 33.95
C GLN A 317 -2.70 22.53 33.89
N VAL A 318 -3.61 21.54 33.88
CA VAL A 318 -3.89 20.48 34.88
C VAL A 318 -4.85 19.42 34.25
N ALA A 319 -4.81 18.19 34.79
CA ALA A 319 -5.95 17.31 35.14
C ALA A 319 -6.32 16.12 34.23
N PHE A 320 -6.10 14.91 34.80
CA PHE A 320 -6.89 13.71 34.51
C PHE A 320 -8.32 13.91 35.05
N THR A 321 -9.30 14.10 34.18
CA THR A 321 -10.73 13.93 34.52
C THR A 321 -11.52 13.29 33.36
N ASN A 322 -12.24 12.22 33.72
CA ASN A 322 -13.47 11.68 33.13
C ASN A 322 -13.55 11.46 31.60
N VAL A 323 -13.37 10.21 31.18
CA VAL A 323 -13.55 9.67 29.81
C VAL A 323 -14.90 10.06 29.15
N GLU A 324 -15.93 10.37 29.93
CA GLU A 324 -17.23 10.84 29.42
C GLU A 324 -17.19 12.28 28.90
N GLU A 325 -16.43 13.18 29.51
CA GLU A 325 -16.26 14.57 29.05
C GLU A 325 -15.46 14.62 27.74
N GLY A 326 -14.41 13.80 27.61
CA GLY A 326 -13.62 13.70 26.37
C GLY A 326 -14.42 13.15 25.17
N ASN A 327 -15.39 12.26 25.42
CA ASN A 327 -16.31 11.78 24.38
C ASN A 327 -17.32 12.86 23.97
N ILE A 328 -17.78 13.68 24.92
CA ILE A 328 -18.64 14.84 24.64
C ILE A 328 -17.85 15.90 23.86
N GLU A 329 -16.63 16.21 24.26
CA GLU A 329 -15.77 17.19 23.60
C GLU A 329 -15.39 16.76 22.18
N LYS A 330 -15.04 15.47 21.99
CA LYS A 330 -14.82 14.89 20.65
C LYS A 330 -16.07 14.96 19.79
N LYS A 331 -17.25 14.68 20.35
CA LYS A 331 -18.54 14.79 19.64
C LYS A 331 -18.84 16.24 19.26
N THR A 332 -18.61 17.19 20.16
CA THR A 332 -18.78 18.63 19.92
C THR A 332 -17.82 19.10 18.81
N SER A 333 -16.54 18.74 18.89
CA SER A 333 -15.55 19.04 17.84
C SER A 333 -15.94 18.47 16.47
N LEU A 334 -16.48 17.25 16.42
CA LEU A 334 -16.99 16.67 15.18
C LEU A 334 -18.24 17.39 14.65
N LEU A 335 -19.14 17.82 15.54
CA LEU A 335 -20.34 18.59 15.16
C LEU A 335 -19.99 20.01 14.71
N ASP A 336 -18.98 20.64 15.30
CA ASP A 336 -18.46 21.94 14.87
C ASP A 336 -17.79 21.83 13.50
N LYS A 337 -16.98 20.77 13.30
CA LYS A 337 -16.42 20.46 11.98
C LYS A 337 -17.50 20.15 10.95
N LEU A 338 -18.53 19.38 11.31
CA LEU A 338 -19.65 19.10 10.39
C LEU A 338 -20.43 20.38 10.05
N SER A 339 -20.63 21.25 11.04
CA SER A 339 -21.31 22.53 10.87
C SER A 339 -20.53 23.49 9.99
N SER A 340 -19.19 23.52 10.11
CA SER A 340 -18.33 24.33 9.23
C SER A 340 -18.28 23.79 7.80
N LEU A 341 -18.55 22.50 7.60
CA LEU A 341 -18.67 21.85 6.28
C LEU A 341 -20.08 21.97 5.68
N LYS A 342 -21.07 22.49 6.42
CA LYS A 342 -22.45 22.63 5.93
C LYS A 342 -22.48 23.69 4.82
N ILE A 343 -22.93 23.28 3.64
CA ILE A 343 -23.10 24.18 2.50
C ILE A 343 -24.25 25.15 2.81
N ASP A 344 -23.94 26.44 2.78
CA ASP A 344 -24.93 27.50 2.85
C ASP A 344 -25.56 27.70 1.46
N THR A 345 -26.76 27.15 1.27
CA THR A 345 -27.49 27.20 0.01
C THR A 345 -28.00 28.60 -0.35
N SER A 346 -27.84 29.59 0.53
CA SER A 346 -28.19 30.99 0.26
C SER A 346 -27.03 31.80 -0.35
N LYS A 347 -25.80 31.28 -0.30
CA LYS A 347 -24.63 31.92 -0.91
C LYS A 347 -24.58 31.64 -2.41
N GLU A 348 -24.12 32.64 -3.17
CA GLU A 348 -23.89 32.50 -4.60
C GLU A 348 -22.89 31.35 -4.88
N LEU A 349 -23.18 30.53 -5.89
CA LEU A 349 -22.33 29.43 -6.30
C LEU A 349 -21.02 29.97 -6.90
N VAL A 350 -19.96 29.99 -6.11
CA VAL A 350 -18.62 30.33 -6.61
C VAL A 350 -18.02 29.10 -7.30
N LYS A 351 -17.68 29.24 -8.59
CA LYS A 351 -16.97 28.18 -9.33
C LYS A 351 -15.57 27.99 -8.71
N PRO A 352 -15.06 26.75 -8.67
CA PRO A 352 -13.71 26.49 -8.16
C PRO A 352 -12.67 27.32 -8.94
N PRO A 353 -11.60 27.80 -8.27
CA PRO A 353 -10.58 28.60 -8.93
C PRO A 353 -9.90 27.79 -10.04
N VAL A 354 -10.00 28.26 -11.28
CA VAL A 354 -9.36 27.62 -12.43
C VAL A 354 -7.84 27.66 -12.24
N ALA A 355 -7.18 26.55 -12.52
CA ALA A 355 -5.71 26.46 -12.57
C ALA A 355 -5.24 26.47 -14.02
N LEU A 356 -5.83 25.63 -14.89
CA LEU A 356 -5.44 25.50 -16.30
C LEU A 356 -6.64 25.25 -17.22
N SER A 357 -6.59 25.87 -18.40
CA SER A 357 -7.49 25.60 -19.52
C SER A 357 -6.72 25.24 -20.79
N ILE A 358 -7.37 24.47 -21.66
CA ILE A 358 -6.98 24.28 -23.05
C ILE A 358 -7.74 25.29 -23.92
N ILE A 359 -7.02 25.88 -24.87
CA ILE A 359 -7.54 26.80 -25.88
C ILE A 359 -7.86 25.99 -27.14
N GLU A 360 -9.13 26.02 -27.54
CA GLU A 360 -9.63 25.41 -28.77
C GLU A 360 -10.04 26.51 -29.75
N SER A 361 -9.56 26.41 -30.98
CA SER A 361 -9.90 27.35 -32.05
C SER A 361 -10.76 26.64 -33.09
N SER A 362 -11.97 27.15 -33.33
CA SER A 362 -12.86 26.70 -34.39
C SER A 362 -13.24 27.88 -35.27
N GLY A 363 -12.52 28.06 -36.37
CA GLY A 363 -12.67 29.21 -37.24
C GLY A 363 -12.22 30.50 -36.54
N THR A 364 -13.12 31.47 -36.40
CA THR A 364 -12.85 32.75 -35.70
C THR A 364 -13.19 32.71 -34.20
N GLN A 365 -13.73 31.59 -33.70
CA GLN A 365 -14.11 31.46 -32.31
C GLN A 365 -13.04 30.70 -31.52
N THR A 366 -12.65 31.29 -30.39
CA THR A 366 -11.77 30.66 -29.41
C THR A 366 -12.59 30.26 -28.19
N LYS A 367 -12.45 29.01 -27.76
CA LYS A 367 -13.11 28.45 -26.59
C LYS A 367 -12.06 27.98 -25.59
N GLU A 368 -12.25 28.34 -24.33
CA GLU A 368 -11.42 27.87 -23.22
C GLU A 368 -12.11 26.67 -22.54
N VAL A 369 -11.41 25.53 -22.47
CA VAL A 369 -11.87 24.31 -21.79
C VAL A 369 -11.06 24.14 -20.51
N VAL A 370 -11.70 24.34 -19.36
CA VAL A 370 -11.09 24.14 -18.05
C VAL A 370 -10.80 22.65 -17.86
N ILE A 371 -9.54 22.32 -17.55
CA ILE A 371 -9.10 20.95 -17.31
C ILE A 371 -8.51 20.73 -15.92
N GLN A 372 -8.19 21.81 -15.21
CA GLN A 372 -7.59 21.74 -13.87
C GLN A 372 -8.10 22.89 -13.01
N THR A 373 -8.52 22.59 -11.78
CA THR A 373 -8.88 23.57 -10.75
C THR A 373 -8.01 23.43 -9.49
N ARG A 374 -7.78 24.53 -8.78
CA ARG A 374 -7.04 24.52 -7.50
C ARG A 374 -7.84 23.78 -6.44
N GLY A 375 -7.13 23.00 -5.61
CA GLY A 375 -7.76 22.16 -4.60
C GLY A 375 -8.09 20.75 -5.09
N ASP A 376 -7.99 20.47 -6.39
CA ASP A 376 -8.30 19.17 -7.00
C ASP A 376 -7.05 18.57 -7.68
N PHE A 377 -7.20 17.39 -8.29
CA PHE A 377 -6.12 16.70 -8.98
C PHE A 377 -6.53 16.12 -10.33
N SER A 378 -5.55 15.97 -11.21
CA SER A 378 -5.68 15.35 -12.53
C SER A 378 -4.74 14.15 -12.67
N VAL A 379 -5.09 13.24 -13.58
CA VAL A 379 -4.30 12.05 -13.88
C VAL A 379 -3.78 12.14 -15.30
N LEU A 380 -2.47 11.94 -15.46
CA LEU A 380 -1.84 11.79 -16.76
C LEU A 380 -1.45 10.33 -16.96
N THR A 381 -2.03 9.69 -17.97
CA THR A 381 -1.77 8.29 -18.28
C THR A 381 -1.28 8.09 -19.70
N GLY A 382 -0.54 7.01 -19.93
CA GLY A 382 -0.03 6.66 -21.25
C GLY A 382 1.04 5.57 -21.18
N GLN A 383 1.30 4.95 -22.32
CA GLN A 383 2.34 3.93 -22.45
C GLN A 383 3.75 4.47 -22.15
N GLN A 384 4.71 3.58 -21.95
CA GLN A 384 6.12 3.96 -21.79
C GLN A 384 6.62 4.69 -23.04
N LYS A 385 7.45 5.74 -22.83
CA LYS A 385 7.96 6.61 -23.90
C LYS A 385 6.87 7.37 -24.67
N ALA A 386 5.69 7.57 -24.08
CA ALA A 386 4.62 8.37 -24.67
C ALA A 386 4.83 9.90 -24.54
N ARG A 387 5.94 10.37 -23.96
CA ARG A 387 6.28 11.81 -23.76
C ARG A 387 5.50 12.50 -22.63
N LYS A 388 5.07 11.75 -21.62
CA LYS A 388 4.37 12.29 -20.42
C LYS A 388 5.16 13.43 -19.75
N THR A 389 6.44 13.21 -19.45
CA THR A 389 7.32 14.24 -18.85
C THR A 389 7.50 15.48 -19.74
N TYR A 390 7.44 15.35 -21.07
CA TYR A 390 7.44 16.53 -21.96
C TYR A 390 6.13 17.31 -21.84
N PHE A 391 4.99 16.62 -21.74
CA PHE A 391 3.72 17.29 -21.50
C PHE A 391 3.67 17.97 -20.11
N ILE A 392 4.20 17.34 -19.05
CA ILE A 392 4.37 18.00 -17.74
C ILE A 392 5.14 19.31 -17.89
N SER A 393 6.22 19.31 -18.70
CA SER A 393 7.01 20.51 -18.96
C SER A 393 6.15 21.65 -19.51
N THR A 394 5.17 21.33 -20.38
CA THR A 394 4.23 22.31 -20.92
C THR A 394 3.19 22.78 -19.91
N LEU A 395 2.73 21.92 -19.01
CA LEU A 395 1.82 22.28 -17.91
C LEU A 395 2.52 23.25 -16.95
N VAL A 396 3.75 22.92 -16.52
CA VAL A 396 4.58 23.79 -15.69
C VAL A 396 4.79 25.15 -16.35
N GLY A 397 5.11 25.16 -17.66
CA GLY A 397 5.30 26.41 -18.40
C GLY A 397 4.05 27.28 -18.46
N ALA A 398 2.88 26.67 -18.68
CA ALA A 398 1.61 27.37 -18.69
C ALA A 398 1.24 27.93 -17.31
N MET A 399 1.49 27.18 -16.23
CA MET A 399 1.26 27.62 -14.85
C MET A 399 2.18 28.77 -14.45
N ALA A 400 3.47 28.64 -14.75
CA ALA A 400 4.50 29.67 -14.52
C ALA A 400 4.26 30.95 -15.35
N SER A 401 3.57 30.83 -16.48
CA SER A 401 3.22 31.94 -17.38
C SER A 401 1.75 32.36 -17.24
N SER A 402 1.13 32.08 -16.09
CA SER A 402 -0.30 32.32 -15.84
C SER A 402 -0.73 33.74 -16.25
N GLY A 403 -1.85 33.81 -16.97
CA GLY A 403 -2.35 35.02 -17.63
C GLY A 403 -2.10 35.06 -19.14
N ASN A 404 -1.10 34.33 -19.65
CA ASN A 404 -0.80 34.23 -21.08
C ASN A 404 -1.15 32.85 -21.65
N VAL A 405 -1.42 32.81 -22.96
CA VAL A 405 -1.50 31.54 -23.68
C VAL A 405 -0.08 31.03 -23.94
N PHE A 406 0.19 29.83 -23.45
CA PHE A 406 1.44 29.11 -23.57
C PHE A 406 1.37 28.07 -24.69
N LEU A 407 2.33 28.11 -25.61
CA LEU A 407 2.40 27.26 -26.81
C LEU A 407 1.08 27.24 -27.59
N ASP A 408 0.39 28.38 -27.66
CA ASP A 408 -0.88 28.59 -28.38
C ASP A 408 -2.05 27.68 -27.97
N LYS A 409 -1.89 26.85 -26.92
CA LYS A 409 -2.86 25.82 -26.53
C LYS A 409 -3.20 25.80 -25.05
N LEU A 410 -2.29 26.16 -24.15
CA LEU A 410 -2.50 26.05 -22.70
C LEU A 410 -2.57 27.43 -22.07
N LYS A 411 -3.45 27.66 -21.11
CA LYS A 411 -3.50 28.94 -20.37
C LYS A 411 -3.65 28.68 -18.88
N GLY A 412 -2.68 29.18 -18.10
CA GLY A 412 -2.68 29.14 -16.65
C GLY A 412 -3.44 30.32 -16.04
N TYR A 413 -4.06 30.11 -14.89
CA TYR A 413 -4.85 31.10 -14.14
C TYR A 413 -4.44 31.20 -12.67
N LEU A 414 -3.22 30.76 -12.32
CA LEU A 414 -2.73 30.86 -10.95
C LEU A 414 -2.59 32.33 -10.54
N PRO A 415 -3.01 32.70 -9.32
CA PRO A 415 -2.88 34.07 -8.83
C PRO A 415 -1.40 34.39 -8.68
N PHE A 416 -1.05 35.68 -8.77
CA PHE A 416 0.35 36.15 -8.74
C PHE A 416 1.17 35.53 -7.59
N ASN A 417 0.58 35.43 -6.40
CA ASN A 417 1.27 34.88 -5.25
C ASN A 417 1.44 33.36 -5.30
N LYS A 418 0.77 32.60 -6.18
CA LYS A 418 0.88 31.14 -6.32
C LYS A 418 1.35 30.68 -7.71
N GLN A 419 2.01 31.52 -8.50
CA GLN A 419 2.47 31.14 -9.85
C GLN A 419 3.68 30.20 -9.85
N GLY A 420 4.09 29.69 -8.70
CA GLY A 420 5.14 28.68 -8.61
C GLY A 420 4.65 27.26 -8.88
N ALA A 421 5.55 26.45 -9.45
CA ALA A 421 5.29 25.07 -9.81
C ALA A 421 6.43 24.14 -9.34
N ALA A 422 6.10 22.92 -8.93
CA ALA A 422 7.10 21.91 -8.58
C ALA A 422 6.87 20.58 -9.31
N VAL A 423 7.95 19.86 -9.58
CA VAL A 423 7.90 18.49 -10.12
C VAL A 423 8.64 17.54 -9.17
N PHE A 424 7.98 16.45 -8.81
CA PHE A 424 8.54 15.36 -8.01
C PHE A 424 8.67 14.12 -8.89
N ASP A 425 9.89 13.79 -9.28
CA ASP A 425 10.23 12.66 -10.15
C ASP A 425 10.70 11.47 -9.32
N THR A 426 9.95 10.37 -9.35
CA THR A 426 10.27 9.14 -8.61
C THR A 426 10.96 8.09 -9.48
N GLU A 427 10.98 8.26 -10.81
CA GLU A 427 11.37 7.23 -11.78
C GLU A 427 12.80 7.41 -12.30
N GLN A 428 13.21 8.64 -12.61
CA GLN A 428 14.45 8.92 -13.32
C GLN A 428 15.64 8.99 -12.37
N GLY A 429 16.86 8.69 -12.84
CA GLY A 429 18.09 8.93 -12.06
C GLY A 429 18.52 10.40 -12.11
N ASN A 430 19.36 10.84 -11.16
CA ASN A 430 19.79 12.24 -10.99
C ASN A 430 20.20 12.96 -12.30
N TRP A 431 21.02 12.33 -13.15
CA TRP A 431 21.44 12.93 -14.43
C TRP A 431 20.27 13.23 -15.39
N TYR A 432 19.32 12.29 -15.50
CA TYR A 432 18.15 12.45 -16.38
C TYR A 432 17.15 13.47 -15.81
N ALA A 433 16.96 13.44 -14.49
CA ALA A 433 16.18 14.43 -13.76
C ALA A 433 16.73 15.84 -13.97
N GLN A 434 18.05 16.03 -13.81
CA GLN A 434 18.72 17.31 -14.03
C GLN A 434 18.54 17.81 -15.48
N LYS A 435 18.68 16.92 -16.48
CA LYS A 435 18.46 17.27 -17.88
C LYS A 435 17.03 17.76 -18.14
N THR A 436 16.04 17.11 -17.51
CA THR A 436 14.63 17.52 -17.59
C THR A 436 14.41 18.87 -16.91
N ALA A 437 14.96 19.07 -15.71
CA ALA A 437 14.85 20.33 -14.97
C ALA A 437 15.44 21.51 -15.75
N ILE A 438 16.62 21.34 -16.35
CA ILE A 438 17.26 22.36 -17.19
C ILE A 438 16.38 22.71 -18.39
N ARG A 439 15.82 21.70 -19.07
CA ARG A 439 14.91 21.94 -20.21
C ARG A 439 13.70 22.76 -19.81
N ILE A 440 13.04 22.42 -18.71
CA ILE A 440 11.87 23.16 -18.22
C ILE A 440 12.27 24.58 -17.85
N LYS A 441 13.37 24.75 -17.11
CA LYS A 441 13.88 26.05 -16.71
C LYS A 441 14.20 26.97 -17.90
N ASN A 442 14.69 26.42 -19.01
CA ASN A 442 14.94 27.17 -20.23
C ASN A 442 13.66 27.53 -21.02
N ALA A 443 12.56 26.82 -20.78
CA ALA A 443 11.27 27.05 -21.46
C ALA A 443 10.35 28.03 -20.72
N ILE A 444 10.72 28.45 -19.51
CA ILE A 444 9.93 29.36 -18.66
C ILE A 444 10.70 30.65 -18.40
N SER A 445 9.99 31.69 -17.94
CA SER A 445 10.61 32.94 -17.51
C SER A 445 11.64 32.70 -16.41
N SER A 446 12.78 33.39 -16.46
CA SER A 446 13.81 33.32 -15.40
C SER A 446 13.31 33.82 -14.03
N ALA A 447 12.21 34.57 -14.01
CA ALA A 447 11.55 35.03 -12.79
C ALA A 447 10.51 34.04 -12.24
N ALA A 448 10.21 32.96 -12.96
CA ALA A 448 9.25 31.96 -12.52
C ALA A 448 9.80 31.14 -11.34
N ILE A 449 8.93 30.88 -10.36
CA ILE A 449 9.24 29.97 -9.25
C ILE A 449 9.06 28.54 -9.76
N PHE A 450 10.15 27.80 -9.86
CA PHE A 450 10.14 26.44 -10.36
C PHE A 450 11.16 25.57 -9.63
N ASP A 451 10.66 24.50 -9.00
CA ASP A 451 11.47 23.52 -8.31
C ASP A 451 11.32 22.13 -8.95
N TYR A 452 12.41 21.36 -8.96
CA TYR A 452 12.42 20.00 -9.46
C TYR A 452 13.14 19.11 -8.46
N PHE A 453 12.44 18.09 -7.98
CA PHE A 453 12.93 17.14 -7.00
C PHE A 453 13.02 15.76 -7.62
N PHE A 454 14.14 15.10 -7.39
CA PHE A 454 14.34 13.69 -7.68
C PHE A 454 14.17 12.93 -6.36
N LEU A 455 13.24 11.98 -6.33
CA LEU A 455 12.87 11.22 -5.14
C LEU A 455 13.05 9.70 -5.30
N ARG A 456 13.78 9.26 -6.33
CA ARG A 456 13.95 7.82 -6.61
C ARG A 456 14.64 7.07 -5.46
N ASP A 457 15.52 7.74 -4.73
CA ASP A 457 16.31 7.14 -3.64
C ASP A 457 15.51 7.04 -2.33
N SER A 458 14.35 7.70 -2.24
CA SER A 458 13.44 7.64 -1.10
C SER A 458 12.42 6.52 -1.22
N ASP A 459 11.90 6.03 -0.11
CA ASP A 459 10.83 5.03 -0.10
C ASP A 459 9.43 5.66 -0.31
N PRO A 460 8.38 4.85 -0.60
CA PRO A 460 7.02 5.37 -0.83
C PRO A 460 6.43 6.30 0.23
N TYR A 461 6.70 6.04 1.52
CA TYR A 461 6.18 6.85 2.63
C TYR A 461 7.00 8.13 2.78
N GLU A 462 8.32 8.02 2.76
CA GLU A 462 9.23 9.17 2.81
C GLU A 462 8.95 10.15 1.66
N ARG A 463 8.70 9.64 0.45
CA ARG A 463 8.32 10.48 -0.70
C ARG A 463 7.09 11.34 -0.41
N ARG A 464 6.08 10.81 0.28
CA ARG A 464 4.88 11.57 0.64
C ARG A 464 5.17 12.62 1.70
N GLU A 465 5.98 12.28 2.70
CA GLU A 465 6.42 13.22 3.73
C GLU A 465 7.22 14.39 3.13
N LEU A 466 8.14 14.11 2.21
CA LEU A 466 8.92 15.13 1.49
C LEU A 466 8.02 16.07 0.67
N ILE A 467 7.03 15.52 -0.03
CA ILE A 467 6.05 16.33 -0.80
C ILE A 467 5.21 17.20 0.15
N GLU A 468 4.72 16.63 1.25
CA GLU A 468 3.90 17.37 2.22
C GLU A 468 4.71 18.46 2.93
N ALA A 469 5.94 18.17 3.36
CA ALA A 469 6.85 19.13 3.97
C ALA A 469 7.16 20.31 3.02
N TYR A 470 7.44 20.02 1.74
CA TYR A 470 7.63 21.07 0.74
C TYR A 470 6.40 21.96 0.61
N LEU A 471 5.19 21.37 0.57
CA LEU A 471 3.95 22.13 0.50
C LEU A 471 3.69 22.93 1.79
N GLU A 472 3.98 22.40 2.98
CA GLU A 472 3.85 23.14 4.25
C GLU A 472 4.65 24.44 4.23
N GLU A 473 5.88 24.38 3.74
CA GLU A 473 6.75 25.55 3.67
C GLU A 473 6.42 26.48 2.49
N ASN A 474 5.99 25.94 1.35
CA ASN A 474 5.96 26.69 0.09
C ASN A 474 4.58 26.90 -0.53
N HIS A 475 3.48 26.34 0.02
CA HIS A 475 2.13 26.44 -0.56
C HIS A 475 1.63 27.87 -0.77
N SER A 476 2.16 28.85 -0.03
CA SER A 476 1.82 30.26 -0.24
C SER A 476 2.29 30.79 -1.60
N LYS A 477 3.33 30.17 -2.19
CA LYS A 477 4.01 30.49 -3.46
C LYS A 477 3.73 29.49 -4.59
N ILE A 478 3.36 28.27 -4.24
CA ILE A 478 3.12 27.16 -5.17
C ILE A 478 1.63 26.98 -5.41
N GLY A 479 1.24 26.92 -6.68
CA GLY A 479 -0.14 26.66 -7.09
C GLY A 479 -0.32 25.36 -7.87
N PHE A 480 0.77 24.74 -8.32
CA PHE A 480 0.76 23.51 -9.10
C PHE A 480 1.92 22.60 -8.70
N ILE A 481 1.64 21.30 -8.57
CA ILE A 481 2.70 20.28 -8.51
C ILE A 481 2.41 19.11 -9.46
N ALA A 482 3.46 18.50 -9.97
CA ALA A 482 3.37 17.24 -10.71
C ALA A 482 4.15 16.13 -10.01
N ILE A 483 3.56 14.93 -9.94
CA ILE A 483 4.18 13.73 -9.35
C ILE A 483 4.40 12.72 -10.47
N ASP A 484 5.63 12.65 -11.00
CA ASP A 484 6.03 11.76 -12.10
C ASP A 484 6.39 10.37 -11.55
N GLY A 485 5.35 9.54 -11.38
CA GLY A 485 5.43 8.15 -10.90
C GLY A 485 4.61 7.88 -9.64
N ILE A 486 3.28 8.03 -9.70
CA ILE A 486 2.41 7.89 -8.52
C ILE A 486 2.40 6.49 -7.90
N VAL A 487 2.68 5.49 -8.72
CA VAL A 487 2.79 4.08 -8.28
C VAL A 487 3.94 3.87 -7.31
N ASP A 488 4.93 4.76 -7.32
CA ASP A 488 6.09 4.70 -6.45
C ASP A 488 5.82 5.36 -5.09
N LEU A 489 4.64 5.98 -4.91
CA LEU A 489 4.16 6.44 -3.60
C LEU A 489 3.43 5.34 -2.83
N VAL A 490 3.40 4.10 -3.32
CA VAL A 490 2.87 2.92 -2.59
C VAL A 490 3.81 1.73 -2.75
N TYR A 491 3.85 0.81 -1.79
CA TYR A 491 4.59 -0.44 -1.93
C TYR A 491 3.88 -1.44 -2.86
N ASP A 492 2.56 -1.53 -2.77
CA ASP A 492 1.74 -2.38 -3.64
C ASP A 492 0.56 -1.59 -4.25
N PHE A 493 0.69 -1.24 -5.54
CA PHE A 493 -0.35 -0.58 -6.32
C PHE A 493 -1.59 -1.45 -6.62
N ASN A 494 -1.61 -2.70 -6.14
CA ASN A 494 -2.80 -3.58 -6.11
C ASN A 494 -3.32 -3.84 -4.68
N ASN A 495 -2.68 -3.31 -3.63
CA ASN A 495 -3.27 -3.35 -2.30
C ASN A 495 -4.35 -2.27 -2.19
N GLN A 496 -5.62 -2.70 -2.08
CA GLN A 496 -6.76 -1.80 -2.13
C GLN A 496 -6.76 -0.75 -1.01
N GLU A 497 -6.33 -1.12 0.21
CA GLU A 497 -6.26 -0.20 1.34
C GLU A 497 -5.17 0.85 1.14
N GLU A 498 -3.97 0.44 0.75
CA GLU A 498 -2.85 1.33 0.48
C GLU A 498 -3.16 2.31 -0.66
N CYS A 499 -3.76 1.79 -1.74
CA CYS A 499 -4.23 2.61 -2.85
C CYS A 499 -5.28 3.63 -2.39
N SER A 500 -6.23 3.20 -1.56
CA SER A 500 -7.25 4.09 -0.99
C SER A 500 -6.63 5.21 -0.16
N LYS A 501 -5.70 4.88 0.74
CA LYS A 501 -4.97 5.84 1.58
C LYS A 501 -4.19 6.84 0.72
N CYS A 502 -3.51 6.38 -0.33
CA CYS A 502 -2.76 7.24 -1.25
C CYS A 502 -3.68 8.22 -1.98
N VAL A 503 -4.82 7.76 -2.52
CA VAL A 503 -5.80 8.64 -3.19
C VAL A 503 -6.39 9.65 -2.21
N GLN A 504 -6.76 9.23 -0.99
CA GLN A 504 -7.25 10.14 0.05
C GLN A 504 -6.19 11.17 0.46
N TRP A 505 -4.93 10.77 0.53
CA TRP A 505 -3.82 11.68 0.81
C TRP A 505 -3.71 12.76 -0.26
N ILE A 506 -3.70 12.40 -1.57
CA ILE A 506 -3.67 13.37 -2.68
C ILE A 506 -4.82 14.38 -2.56
N MET A 507 -6.06 13.90 -2.38
CA MET A 507 -7.24 14.75 -2.24
C MET A 507 -7.14 15.69 -1.03
N LYS A 508 -6.60 15.19 0.09
CA LYS A 508 -6.41 15.98 1.31
C LYS A 508 -5.38 17.07 1.09
N ILE A 509 -4.22 16.75 0.50
CA ILE A 509 -3.13 17.73 0.34
C ILE A 509 -3.44 18.75 -0.77
N SER A 510 -4.10 18.36 -1.87
CA SER A 510 -4.52 19.31 -2.91
C SER A 510 -5.43 20.38 -2.31
N SER A 511 -6.40 19.95 -1.49
CA SER A 511 -7.35 20.84 -0.81
C SER A 511 -6.70 21.64 0.33
N LYS A 512 -5.93 21.00 1.22
CA LYS A 512 -5.27 21.63 2.39
C LYS A 512 -4.36 22.79 1.96
N TYR A 513 -3.56 22.58 0.91
CA TYR A 513 -2.60 23.57 0.44
C TYR A 513 -3.13 24.44 -0.71
N ASP A 514 -4.32 24.11 -1.21
CA ASP A 514 -4.99 24.84 -2.29
C ASP A 514 -4.06 24.97 -3.52
N VAL A 515 -3.64 23.79 -3.99
CA VAL A 515 -2.78 23.55 -5.16
C VAL A 515 -3.50 22.60 -6.10
N HIS A 516 -3.20 22.65 -7.39
CA HIS A 516 -3.57 21.57 -8.30
C HIS A 516 -2.45 20.52 -8.36
N ILE A 517 -2.82 19.24 -8.30
CA ILE A 517 -1.86 18.13 -8.38
C ILE A 517 -2.08 17.35 -9.68
N THR A 518 -1.05 17.20 -10.51
CA THR A 518 -1.09 16.24 -11.63
C THR A 518 -0.27 15.01 -11.29
N VAL A 519 -0.90 13.84 -11.27
CA VAL A 519 -0.22 12.57 -10.99
C VAL A 519 -0.04 11.75 -12.25
N ILE A 520 1.13 11.14 -12.41
CA ILE A 520 1.48 10.37 -13.60
C ILE A 520 1.41 8.88 -13.29
N ILE A 521 0.74 8.12 -14.17
CA ILE A 521 0.66 6.67 -14.09
C ILE A 521 0.80 6.00 -15.45
N HIS A 522 1.65 4.97 -15.53
CA HIS A 522 1.76 4.16 -16.74
C HIS A 522 0.51 3.31 -16.98
N GLN A 523 0.26 2.97 -18.24
CA GLN A 523 -0.77 2.02 -18.60
C GLN A 523 -0.29 0.56 -18.51
N ASN A 524 -1.22 -0.35 -18.26
CA ASN A 524 -1.01 -1.79 -18.40
C ASN A 524 -0.73 -2.16 -19.87
N LYS A 525 0.21 -3.07 -20.09
CA LYS A 525 0.60 -3.53 -21.45
C LYS A 525 -0.52 -4.27 -22.20
N SER A 526 -1.50 -4.81 -21.48
CA SER A 526 -2.54 -5.70 -22.02
C SER A 526 -3.81 -4.98 -22.50
N ASP A 527 -4.19 -3.86 -21.88
CA ASP A 527 -5.51 -3.25 -22.10
C ASP A 527 -5.52 -1.71 -22.16
N GLY A 528 -4.36 -1.05 -22.03
CA GLY A 528 -4.28 0.43 -22.10
C GLY A 528 -4.97 1.16 -20.94
N LYS A 529 -5.36 0.45 -19.87
CA LYS A 529 -5.90 1.08 -18.66
C LYS A 529 -4.78 1.56 -17.74
N ALA A 530 -5.05 2.59 -16.94
CA ALA A 530 -4.15 3.02 -15.88
C ALA A 530 -3.83 1.82 -14.96
N ARG A 531 -2.56 1.68 -14.56
CA ARG A 531 -2.03 0.46 -13.94
C ARG A 531 -2.61 0.17 -12.55
N GLY A 532 -3.13 -1.04 -12.37
CA GLY A 532 -3.54 -1.62 -11.08
C GLY A 532 -4.79 -1.01 -10.42
N HIS A 533 -5.02 -1.39 -9.17
CA HIS A 533 -6.10 -0.82 -8.35
C HIS A 533 -5.91 0.68 -8.15
N LEU A 534 -4.68 1.13 -7.90
CA LEU A 534 -4.36 2.56 -7.77
C LEU A 534 -4.82 3.36 -9.00
N GLY A 535 -4.46 2.92 -10.21
CA GLY A 535 -4.85 3.61 -11.44
C GLY A 535 -6.36 3.69 -11.65
N THR A 536 -7.08 2.64 -11.27
CA THR A 536 -8.55 2.62 -11.34
C THR A 536 -9.16 3.62 -10.36
N MET A 537 -8.68 3.63 -9.11
CA MET A 537 -9.18 4.54 -8.07
C MET A 537 -8.86 6.01 -8.39
N LEU A 538 -7.66 6.28 -8.91
CA LEU A 538 -7.26 7.61 -9.36
C LEU A 538 -8.17 8.10 -10.50
N ALA A 539 -8.39 7.30 -11.55
CA ALA A 539 -9.24 7.69 -12.67
C ALA A 539 -10.69 7.99 -12.23
N GLN A 540 -11.24 7.25 -11.26
CA GLN A 540 -12.58 7.49 -10.71
C GLN A 540 -12.67 8.77 -9.86
N LYS A 541 -11.55 9.24 -9.30
CA LYS A 541 -11.51 10.37 -8.36
C LYS A 541 -10.90 11.63 -8.92
N ALA A 542 -10.22 11.56 -10.06
CA ALA A 542 -9.63 12.71 -10.74
C ALA A 542 -10.70 13.65 -11.30
N GLU A 543 -10.36 14.92 -11.42
CA GLU A 543 -11.13 15.92 -12.15
C GLU A 543 -11.08 15.66 -13.67
N THR A 544 -9.87 15.39 -14.15
CA THR A 544 -9.54 15.16 -15.56
C THR A 544 -8.51 14.05 -15.66
N VAL A 545 -8.79 13.06 -16.51
CA VAL A 545 -7.87 12.01 -16.92
C VAL A 545 -7.43 12.30 -18.35
N ILE A 546 -6.16 12.70 -18.50
CA ILE A 546 -5.52 13.00 -19.76
C ILE A 546 -4.74 11.78 -20.21
N GLU A 547 -5.00 11.32 -21.44
CA GLU A 547 -4.33 10.18 -22.02
C GLU A 547 -3.37 10.60 -23.13
N ILE A 548 -2.13 10.15 -23.04
CA ILE A 548 -1.07 10.41 -24.03
C ILE A 548 -0.64 9.11 -24.70
N ASN A 549 -0.87 9.05 -26.01
CA ASN A 549 -0.53 7.90 -26.85
C ASN A 549 0.40 8.29 -28.00
N LYS A 550 1.28 7.39 -28.42
CA LYS A 550 2.18 7.66 -29.57
C LYS A 550 1.37 7.84 -30.86
N HIS A 551 1.74 8.82 -31.69
CA HIS A 551 1.04 9.09 -32.94
C HIS A 551 1.54 8.18 -34.09
N GLY A 552 0.98 6.98 -34.21
CA GLY A 552 1.19 6.07 -35.35
C GLY A 552 2.66 6.00 -35.82
N GLU A 553 2.88 6.24 -37.12
CA GLU A 553 4.21 6.25 -37.74
C GLU A 553 5.13 7.38 -37.24
N ARG A 554 4.57 8.51 -36.79
CA ARG A 554 5.33 9.61 -36.15
C ARG A 554 5.56 9.34 -34.65
N GLY A 555 5.31 8.13 -34.16
CA GLY A 555 5.39 7.76 -32.75
C GLY A 555 6.78 7.96 -32.11
N ASN A 556 7.83 8.19 -32.91
CA ASN A 556 9.18 8.56 -32.47
C ASN A 556 9.36 10.05 -32.16
N THR A 557 8.54 10.93 -32.71
CA THR A 557 8.60 12.39 -32.45
C THR A 557 7.33 12.96 -31.83
N SER A 558 6.17 12.32 -32.03
CA SER A 558 4.86 12.90 -31.75
C SER A 558 3.94 11.97 -30.95
N SER A 559 3.10 12.55 -30.09
CA SER A 559 2.05 11.88 -29.32
C SER A 559 0.73 12.62 -29.42
N ILE A 560 -0.39 11.89 -29.41
CA ILE A 560 -1.76 12.41 -29.29
C ILE A 560 -2.07 12.58 -27.80
N ILE A 561 -2.61 13.73 -27.44
CA ILE A 561 -3.16 14.07 -26.13
C ILE A 561 -4.68 14.09 -26.27
N SER A 562 -5.36 13.33 -25.42
CA SER A 562 -6.81 13.13 -25.47
C SER A 562 -7.45 13.20 -24.09
N ALA A 563 -8.70 13.63 -24.03
CA ALA A 563 -9.51 13.60 -22.82
C ALA A 563 -10.15 12.22 -22.68
N ARG A 564 -9.71 11.41 -21.71
CA ARG A 564 -10.25 10.06 -21.50
C ARG A 564 -11.53 10.11 -20.66
N ASP A 565 -11.41 10.69 -19.46
CA ASP A 565 -12.51 10.84 -18.51
C ASP A 565 -12.43 12.26 -17.92
N THR A 566 -13.52 13.01 -17.97
CA THR A 566 -13.59 14.38 -17.41
C THR A 566 -14.89 14.58 -16.66
N ARG A 567 -14.83 15.23 -15.49
CA ARG A 567 -16.05 15.66 -14.77
C ARG A 567 -16.76 16.80 -15.51
N GLY A 568 -16.00 17.62 -16.22
CA GLY A 568 -16.48 18.69 -17.09
C GLY A 568 -16.58 18.29 -18.56
N LYS A 569 -16.67 19.28 -19.45
CA LYS A 569 -16.61 19.07 -20.90
C LYS A 569 -15.17 18.70 -21.30
N GLY A 570 -15.00 17.58 -22.00
CA GLY A 570 -13.70 17.18 -22.55
C GLY A 570 -13.17 18.16 -23.61
N PHE A 571 -11.88 18.06 -23.90
CA PHE A 571 -11.20 18.84 -24.94
C PHE A 571 -10.95 18.01 -26.20
N GLU A 572 -10.79 18.69 -27.33
CA GLU A 572 -10.44 18.09 -28.62
C GLU A 572 -9.01 17.57 -28.62
N ASP A 573 -8.81 16.37 -29.18
CA ASP A 573 -7.50 15.76 -29.30
C ASP A 573 -6.50 16.66 -30.05
N PHE A 574 -5.27 16.73 -29.56
CA PHE A 574 -4.19 17.49 -30.19
C PHE A 574 -2.86 16.76 -30.09
N LEU A 575 -1.89 17.17 -30.91
CA LEU A 575 -0.56 16.55 -30.95
C LEU A 575 0.44 17.36 -30.16
N ILE A 576 1.27 16.67 -29.38
CA ILE A 576 2.55 17.16 -28.89
C ILE A 576 3.68 16.55 -29.73
N THR A 577 4.54 17.40 -30.28
CA THR A 577 5.70 17.00 -31.08
C THR A 577 6.98 17.57 -30.47
N ILE A 578 8.06 16.78 -30.51
CA ILE A 578 9.40 17.19 -30.06
C ILE A 578 10.21 17.61 -31.28
N ASP A 579 10.74 18.84 -31.25
CA ASP A 579 11.60 19.37 -32.30
C ASP A 579 13.04 18.77 -32.24
N GLY A 580 13.89 19.14 -33.21
CA GLY A 580 15.28 18.67 -33.28
C GLY A 580 16.16 19.12 -32.11
N ASN A 581 15.73 20.13 -31.35
CA ASN A 581 16.43 20.65 -30.16
C ASN A 581 15.91 20.02 -28.86
N GLY A 582 14.88 19.18 -28.92
CA GLY A 582 14.27 18.54 -27.76
C GLY A 582 13.20 19.38 -27.08
N ASN A 583 12.65 20.41 -27.73
CA ASN A 583 11.57 21.24 -27.19
C ASN A 583 10.19 20.75 -27.66
N PRO A 584 9.18 20.72 -26.77
CA PRO A 584 7.82 20.37 -27.16
C PRO A 584 7.08 21.55 -27.78
N PHE A 585 6.28 21.29 -28.81
CA PHE A 585 5.28 22.22 -29.36
C PHE A 585 3.98 21.48 -29.69
N PHE A 586 2.86 22.20 -29.81
CA PHE A 586 1.57 21.65 -30.20
C PHE A 586 1.30 21.89 -31.69
N GLU A 587 0.64 20.93 -32.36
CA GLU A 587 0.23 21.09 -33.77
C GLU A 587 -1.23 21.55 -33.85
N ASP A 588 -1.50 22.51 -34.74
CA ASP A 588 -2.82 23.18 -34.86
C ASP A 588 -3.93 22.32 -35.48
N GLU A 589 -3.59 21.35 -36.35
CA GLU A 589 -4.59 20.48 -37.01
C GLU A 589 -4.32 18.99 -36.75
N TYR A 590 -4.96 18.41 -35.74
CA TYR A 590 -5.10 16.96 -35.64
C TYR A 590 -6.36 16.50 -36.40
N LYS A 591 -6.18 15.83 -37.55
CA LYS A 591 -7.27 15.16 -38.28
C LYS A 591 -7.25 13.66 -37.95
N PRO A 592 -8.15 13.13 -37.10
CA PRO A 592 -8.17 11.71 -36.80
C PRO A 592 -8.42 10.91 -38.08
N LYS A 593 -7.59 9.89 -38.36
CA LYS A 593 -7.93 8.89 -39.38
C LYS A 593 -9.20 8.17 -38.89
N LYS A 594 -10.32 8.32 -39.60
CA LYS A 594 -11.55 7.55 -39.35
C LYS A 594 -11.25 6.05 -39.45
N THR A 595 -11.00 5.39 -38.32
CA THR A 595 -11.06 3.93 -38.23
C THR A 595 -12.52 3.52 -38.28
N LYS A 596 -12.91 2.82 -39.36
CA LYS A 596 -14.21 2.17 -39.46
C LYS A 596 -14.38 1.26 -38.24
N GLN A 597 -15.39 1.52 -37.41
CA GLN A 597 -15.83 0.52 -36.43
C GLN A 597 -16.26 -0.74 -37.20
N PRO A 598 -15.80 -1.94 -36.84
CA PRO A 598 -16.47 -3.14 -37.27
C PRO A 598 -17.83 -3.17 -36.57
N ILE A 599 -18.90 -3.15 -37.36
CA ILE A 599 -20.24 -3.50 -36.93
C ILE A 599 -20.18 -4.99 -36.59
N PHE A 600 -20.21 -5.35 -35.30
CA PHE A 600 -20.79 -6.59 -34.78
C PHE A 600 -21.25 -6.39 -33.34
#